data_AF-A0A5C6YTF2-F1
#
_entry.id   AF-A0A5C6YTF2-F1
#
_cell.length_a   1.000
_cell.length_b   1.000
_cell.length_c   1.000
_cell.angle_alpha   90.00
_cell.angle_beta   90.00
_cell.angle_gamma   90.00
#
_symmetry.space_group_name_H-M   'P 1'
#
loop_
_entity.id
_entity.type
_entity.pdbx_description
1 polymer ?
#
loop_
_entity_poly.entity_id
_entity_poly.type
_entity_poly.pdbx_seq_one_letter_code
_entity_poly.pdbx_strand_id
1 'polypeptide(L)'
;MEIKFLDIIIIAFSFAAIVISILSFFQNRNLNKRQLRIEKLEEMLEIIHILYGNYQYFANAYLFKQRVLNEDVKDDIKEKYIIQIKELLEITNEITLRNKLARLFVLNNSYLPKALLKDKIGVFITVYTSIAENTITQSDKLHYLSFKSFPQSWEFSDFTRELQNEIIEEMKLGYKNNIEDKNNFEKMFKKRYNLD
;
A
#
# COMPACT_ATOMS: atom_id res chain seq x y z
N MET A 1 45.84 50.58 15.58
CA MET A 1 45.58 49.58 14.52
C MET A 1 44.26 49.98 13.89
N GLU A 2 44.30 50.75 12.80
CA GLU A 2 43.09 51.21 12.11
C GLU A 2 42.54 50.05 11.29
N ILE A 3 41.42 49.49 11.73
CA ILE A 3 40.65 48.53 10.94
C ILE A 3 40.15 49.30 9.71
N LYS A 4 40.60 48.90 8.51
CA LYS A 4 40.16 49.57 7.29
C LYS A 4 38.69 49.18 7.06
N PHE A 5 37.89 50.11 6.54
CA PHE A 5 36.48 49.89 6.20
C PHE A 5 36.26 48.60 5.37
N LEU A 6 37.24 48.26 4.53
CA LEU A 6 37.27 47.02 3.75
C LEU A 6 37.27 45.74 4.62
N ASP A 7 37.99 45.74 5.74
CA ASP A 7 38.11 44.59 6.64
C ASP A 7 36.78 44.31 7.34
N ILE A 8 36.04 45.36 7.72
CA ILE A 8 34.69 45.26 8.32
C ILE A 8 33.72 44.62 7.33
N ILE A 9 33.78 45.02 6.06
CA ILE A 9 32.95 44.45 4.98
C ILE A 9 33.29 42.97 4.77
N ILE A 10 34.57 42.61 4.71
CA ILE A 10 35.01 41.21 4.53
C ILE A 10 34.54 40.34 5.70
N ILE A 11 34.65 40.84 6.94
CA ILE A 11 34.16 40.13 8.13
C ILE A 11 32.64 39.96 8.07
N ALA A 12 31.89 41.00 7.68
CA ALA A 12 30.44 40.94 7.55
C ALA A 12 29.98 39.93 6.48
N PHE A 13 30.62 39.91 5.30
CA PHE A 13 30.32 38.92 4.26
C PHE A 13 30.67 37.49 4.70
N SER A 14 31.80 37.32 5.39
CA SER A 14 32.22 36.01 5.92
C SER A 14 31.21 35.49 6.96
N PHE A 15 30.74 36.38 7.85
CA PHE A 15 29.71 36.03 8.83
C PHE A 15 28.37 35.68 8.16
N ALA A 16 27.93 36.47 7.18
CA ALA A 16 26.71 36.19 6.41
C ALA A 16 26.79 34.84 5.69
N ALA A 17 27.94 34.52 5.08
CA ALA A 17 28.16 33.23 4.42
C ALA A 17 28.05 32.05 5.40
N ILE A 18 28.59 32.18 6.62
CA ILE A 18 28.47 31.17 7.68
C ILE A 18 27.00 30.98 8.07
N VAL A 19 26.26 32.06 8.29
CA VAL A 19 24.83 32.00 8.65
C VAL A 19 24.02 31.32 7.54
N ILE A 20 24.23 31.69 6.28
CA ILE A 20 23.55 31.07 5.13
C ILE A 20 23.88 29.57 5.04
N SER A 21 25.14 29.19 5.26
CA SER A 21 25.56 27.79 5.27
C SER A 21 24.85 26.98 6.35
N ILE A 22 24.75 27.52 7.57
CA ILE A 22 24.02 26.88 8.68
C ILE A 22 22.54 26.74 8.34
N LEU A 23 21.89 27.80 7.85
CA LEU A 23 20.47 27.77 7.45
C LEU A 23 20.21 26.74 6.35
N SER A 24 21.08 26.71 5.33
CA SER A 24 21.02 25.75 4.23
C SER A 24 21.15 24.31 4.73
N PHE A 25 22.08 24.05 5.66
CA PHE A 25 22.23 22.72 6.27
C PHE A 25 20.96 22.25 6.98
N PHE A 26 20.32 23.11 7.77
CA PHE A 26 19.07 22.77 8.45
C PHE A 26 17.90 22.55 7.49
N GLN A 27 17.77 23.39 6.45
CA GLN A 27 16.77 23.21 5.41
C GLN A 27 16.98 21.89 4.66
N ASN A 28 18.21 21.60 4.25
CA ASN A 28 18.55 20.38 3.52
C ASN A 28 18.27 19.11 4.37
N ARG A 29 18.60 19.16 5.67
CA ARG A 29 18.27 18.06 6.60
C ARG A 29 16.77 17.80 6.68
N ASN A 30 15.94 18.84 6.70
CA ASN A 30 14.48 18.71 6.74
C ASN A 30 13.92 18.19 5.41
N LEU A 31 14.45 18.65 4.28
CA LEU A 31 14.08 18.15 2.95
C LEU A 31 14.41 16.66 2.80
N ASN A 32 15.61 16.24 3.21
CA ASN A 32 16.02 14.84 3.16
C ASN A 32 15.12 13.93 4.01
N LYS A 33 14.76 14.37 5.23
CA LYS A 33 13.81 13.64 6.07
C LYS A 33 12.43 13.53 5.42
N ARG A 34 11.96 14.62 4.81
CA ARG A 34 10.66 14.64 4.10
C ARG A 34 10.69 13.71 2.90
N GLN A 35 11.75 13.75 2.10
CA GLN A 35 11.91 12.90 0.92
C GLN A 35 11.93 11.42 1.30
N LEU A 36 12.72 11.04 2.30
CA LEU A 36 12.76 9.67 2.81
C LEU A 36 11.37 9.23 3.28
N ARG A 37 10.62 10.10 3.96
CA ARG A 37 9.27 9.78 4.41
C ARG A 37 8.32 9.58 3.22
N ILE A 38 8.38 10.43 2.20
CA ILE A 38 7.56 10.30 0.98
C ILE A 38 7.87 8.96 0.29
N GLU A 39 9.15 8.64 0.11
CA GLU A 39 9.58 7.36 -0.49
C GLU A 39 9.00 6.16 0.26
N LYS A 40 8.97 6.19 1.61
CA LYS A 40 8.35 5.11 2.40
C LYS A 40 6.83 5.06 2.28
N LEU A 41 6.16 6.19 2.11
CA LEU A 41 4.72 6.23 1.84
C LEU A 41 4.41 5.72 0.42
N GLU A 42 5.24 6.02 -0.57
CA GLU A 42 5.12 5.50 -1.94
C GLU A 42 5.29 3.97 -1.95
N GLU A 43 6.25 3.47 -1.19
CA GLU A 43 6.44 2.04 -0.98
C GLU A 43 5.20 1.36 -0.36
N MET A 44 4.55 2.01 0.63
CA MET A 44 3.28 1.51 1.17
C MET A 44 2.18 1.47 0.10
N LEU A 45 2.04 2.52 -0.71
CA LEU A 45 1.05 2.58 -1.79
C LEU A 45 1.27 1.46 -2.81
N GLU A 46 2.51 1.24 -3.24
CA GLU A 46 2.86 0.17 -4.17
C GLU A 46 2.45 -1.19 -3.59
N ILE A 47 2.82 -1.47 -2.34
CA ILE A 47 2.48 -2.73 -1.69
C ILE A 47 0.96 -2.89 -1.62
N ILE A 48 0.24 -1.89 -1.12
CA ILE A 48 -1.23 -1.94 -1.01
C ILE A 48 -1.87 -2.15 -2.39
N HIS A 49 -1.37 -1.49 -3.43
CA HIS A 49 -1.88 -1.63 -4.79
C HIS A 49 -1.66 -3.03 -5.36
N ILE A 50 -0.46 -3.59 -5.20
CA ILE A 50 -0.14 -4.97 -5.62
C ILE A 50 -1.04 -5.97 -4.90
N LEU A 51 -1.19 -5.82 -3.58
CA LEU A 51 -2.03 -6.71 -2.78
C LEU A 51 -3.50 -6.60 -3.24
N TYR A 52 -4.02 -5.39 -3.38
CA TYR A 52 -5.37 -5.15 -3.89
C TYR A 52 -5.62 -5.81 -5.25
N GLY A 53 -4.71 -5.65 -6.21
CA GLY A 53 -4.84 -6.25 -7.54
C GLY A 53 -4.96 -7.77 -7.52
N ASN A 54 -4.45 -8.42 -6.47
CA ASN A 54 -4.50 -9.87 -6.30
C ASN A 54 -5.62 -10.35 -5.36
N TYR A 55 -6.29 -9.46 -4.64
CA TYR A 55 -7.30 -9.83 -3.63
C TYR A 55 -8.42 -10.71 -4.20
N GLN A 56 -8.86 -10.44 -5.44
CA GLN A 56 -9.92 -11.21 -6.09
C GLN A 56 -9.58 -12.71 -6.18
N TYR A 57 -8.32 -13.07 -6.44
CA TYR A 57 -7.90 -14.47 -6.53
C TYR A 57 -8.05 -15.19 -5.19
N PHE A 58 -7.68 -14.51 -4.09
CA PHE A 58 -7.87 -15.01 -2.73
C PHE A 58 -9.35 -15.16 -2.36
N ALA A 59 -10.17 -14.14 -2.67
CA ALA A 59 -11.61 -14.18 -2.43
C ALA A 59 -12.29 -15.32 -3.20
N ASN A 60 -11.94 -15.51 -4.48
CA ASN A 60 -12.47 -16.58 -5.31
C ASN A 60 -12.07 -17.96 -4.77
N ALA A 61 -10.79 -18.15 -4.42
CA ALA A 61 -10.29 -19.41 -3.87
C ALA A 61 -10.98 -19.78 -2.54
N TYR A 62 -11.26 -18.78 -1.70
CA TYR A 62 -12.01 -18.99 -0.46
C TYR A 62 -13.45 -19.43 -0.71
N LEU A 63 -14.17 -18.74 -1.60
CA LEU A 63 -15.55 -19.11 -1.95
C LEU A 63 -15.64 -20.49 -2.59
N PHE A 64 -14.64 -20.88 -3.37
CA PHE A 64 -14.54 -22.22 -3.94
C PHE A 64 -14.29 -23.27 -2.85
N LYS A 65 -13.37 -23.00 -1.93
CA LYS A 65 -13.11 -23.84 -0.75
C LYS A 65 -14.37 -24.09 0.06
N GLN A 66 -15.15 -23.05 0.35
CA GLN A 66 -16.41 -23.21 1.09
C GLN A 66 -17.40 -24.15 0.39
N ARG A 67 -17.52 -24.06 -0.94
CA ARG A 67 -18.38 -24.96 -1.73
C ARG A 67 -17.88 -26.41 -1.66
N VAL A 68 -16.57 -26.62 -1.85
CA VAL A 68 -15.96 -27.96 -1.80
C VAL A 68 -16.08 -28.63 -0.44
N LEU A 69 -15.97 -27.87 0.66
CA LEU A 69 -16.01 -28.42 2.03
C LEU A 69 -17.44 -28.61 2.58
N ASN A 70 -18.41 -27.82 2.12
CA ASN A 70 -19.78 -27.87 2.64
C ASN A 70 -20.72 -28.77 1.82
N GLU A 71 -20.35 -29.12 0.59
CA GLU A 71 -21.15 -29.95 -0.31
C GLU A 71 -20.46 -31.30 -0.54
N ASP A 72 -21.23 -32.38 -0.76
CA ASP A 72 -20.66 -33.67 -1.17
C ASP A 72 -20.32 -33.60 -2.67
N VAL A 73 -19.23 -32.89 -2.96
CA VAL A 73 -18.87 -32.52 -4.34
C VAL A 73 -18.14 -33.65 -5.04
N LYS A 74 -18.49 -33.87 -6.32
CA LYS A 74 -17.80 -34.78 -7.24
C LYS A 74 -16.29 -34.54 -7.30
N ASP A 75 -15.53 -35.61 -7.51
CA ASP A 75 -14.06 -35.58 -7.50
C ASP A 75 -13.44 -34.67 -8.58
N ASP A 76 -14.13 -34.45 -9.70
CA ASP A 76 -13.68 -33.53 -10.77
C ASP A 76 -13.62 -32.06 -10.31
N ILE A 77 -14.46 -31.67 -9.35
CA ILE A 77 -14.47 -30.32 -8.78
C ILE A 77 -13.37 -30.18 -7.72
N LYS A 78 -13.05 -31.24 -6.98
CA LYS A 78 -11.90 -31.28 -6.06
C LYS A 78 -10.58 -31.15 -6.81
N GLU A 79 -10.45 -31.80 -7.97
CA GLU A 79 -9.25 -31.67 -8.80
C GLU A 79 -9.07 -30.22 -9.31
N LYS A 80 -10.16 -29.59 -9.77
CA LYS A 80 -10.16 -28.15 -10.14
C LYS A 80 -9.78 -27.25 -8.96
N TYR A 81 -10.18 -27.58 -7.73
CA TYR A 81 -9.76 -26.83 -6.54
C TYR A 81 -8.24 -26.86 -6.36
N ILE A 82 -7.65 -28.06 -6.45
CA ILE A 82 -6.22 -28.26 -6.26
C ILE A 82 -5.42 -27.47 -7.31
N ILE A 83 -5.89 -27.43 -8.56
CA ILE A 83 -5.28 -26.63 -9.63
C ILE A 83 -5.33 -25.14 -9.28
N GLN A 84 -6.49 -24.61 -8.88
CA GLN A 84 -6.61 -23.20 -8.48
C GLN A 84 -5.71 -22.83 -7.29
N ILE A 85 -5.57 -23.73 -6.30
CA ILE A 85 -4.67 -23.50 -5.16
C ILE A 85 -3.20 -23.47 -5.60
N LYS A 86 -2.81 -24.31 -6.56
CA LYS A 86 -1.45 -24.27 -7.14
C LYS A 86 -1.20 -22.96 -7.88
N GLU A 87 -2.13 -22.51 -8.71
CA GLU A 87 -2.04 -21.21 -9.39
C GLU A 87 -1.96 -20.06 -8.38
N LEU A 88 -2.76 -20.11 -7.30
CA LEU A 88 -2.71 -19.10 -6.23
C LEU A 88 -1.37 -19.12 -5.49
N LEU A 89 -0.78 -20.29 -5.27
CA LEU A 89 0.55 -20.44 -4.69
C LEU A 89 1.62 -19.82 -5.58
N GLU A 90 1.53 -20.00 -6.90
CA GLU A 90 2.43 -19.37 -7.86
C GLU A 90 2.34 -17.85 -7.81
N ILE A 91 1.12 -17.29 -7.87
CA ILE A 91 0.87 -15.85 -7.71
C ILE A 91 1.44 -15.34 -6.39
N THR A 92 1.21 -16.07 -5.30
CA THR A 92 1.69 -15.70 -3.96
C THR A 92 3.21 -15.63 -3.89
N ASN A 93 3.90 -16.58 -4.53
CA ASN A 93 5.34 -16.62 -4.61
C ASN A 93 5.88 -15.49 -5.49
N GLU A 94 5.24 -15.25 -6.64
CA GLU A 94 5.59 -14.17 -7.57
C GLU A 94 5.48 -12.79 -6.91
N ILE A 95 4.36 -12.52 -6.24
CA ILE A 95 4.17 -11.24 -5.53
C ILE A 95 4.98 -11.18 -4.24
N THR A 96 5.66 -12.26 -3.85
CA THR A 96 6.36 -12.41 -2.57
C THR A 96 5.49 -12.00 -1.38
N LEU A 97 4.25 -12.51 -1.33
CA LEU A 97 3.17 -12.02 -0.46
C LEU A 97 3.60 -11.79 0.98
N ARG A 98 4.27 -12.79 1.57
CA ARG A 98 4.77 -12.73 2.95
C ARG A 98 5.74 -11.57 3.16
N ASN A 99 6.64 -11.32 2.22
CA ASN A 99 7.61 -10.23 2.29
C ASN A 99 6.91 -8.88 2.14
N LYS A 100 5.94 -8.76 1.22
CA LYS A 100 5.16 -7.53 1.03
C LYS A 100 4.32 -7.21 2.27
N LEU A 101 3.61 -8.18 2.86
CA LEU A 101 2.85 -7.99 4.10
C LEU A 101 3.75 -7.63 5.30
N ALA A 102 4.87 -8.34 5.47
CA ALA A 102 5.83 -8.03 6.53
C ALA A 102 6.43 -6.63 6.36
N ARG A 103 6.75 -6.26 5.12
CA ARG A 103 7.27 -4.92 4.80
C ARG A 103 6.23 -3.84 5.09
N LEU A 104 4.98 -4.03 4.66
CA LEU A 104 3.89 -3.10 4.95
C LEU A 104 3.67 -2.93 6.46
N PHE A 105 3.74 -4.02 7.23
CA PHE A 105 3.65 -3.98 8.69
C PHE A 105 4.77 -3.12 9.32
N VAL A 106 6.03 -3.33 8.90
CA VAL A 106 7.17 -2.55 9.40
C VAL A 106 7.03 -1.08 9.03
N LEU A 107 6.67 -0.80 7.78
CA LEU A 107 6.45 0.56 7.30
C LEU A 107 5.36 1.26 8.10
N ASN A 108 4.21 0.60 8.27
CA ASN A 108 3.05 1.12 9.00
C ASN A 108 3.40 1.53 10.44
N ASN A 109 4.23 0.72 11.11
CA ASN A 109 4.62 0.99 12.49
C ASN A 109 5.74 2.02 12.63
N SER A 110 6.52 2.28 11.57
CA SER A 110 7.74 3.10 11.65
C SER A 110 7.59 4.50 11.05
N TYR A 111 6.72 4.70 10.05
CA TYR A 111 6.71 5.93 9.23
C TYR A 111 5.36 6.67 9.20
N LEU A 112 4.30 6.12 9.79
CA LEU A 112 2.99 6.76 9.89
C LEU A 112 2.74 7.40 11.27
N PRO A 113 2.47 8.71 11.33
CA PRO A 113 2.22 9.42 12.59
C PRO A 113 0.74 9.44 12.99
N LYS A 114 -0.20 9.26 12.04
CA LYS A 114 -1.64 9.32 12.29
C LYS A 114 -2.14 7.97 12.81
N ALA A 115 -2.69 7.95 14.03
CA ALA A 115 -3.23 6.75 14.66
C ALA A 115 -4.30 6.08 13.78
N LEU A 116 -5.25 6.85 13.25
CA LEU A 116 -6.35 6.30 12.42
C LEU A 116 -5.84 5.61 11.14
N LEU A 117 -4.97 6.29 10.38
CA LEU A 117 -4.43 5.72 9.13
C LEU A 117 -3.58 4.47 9.43
N LYS A 118 -2.82 4.50 10.53
CA LYS A 118 -2.07 3.35 11.00
C LYS A 118 -2.98 2.15 11.31
N ASP A 119 -4.10 2.40 11.98
CA ASP A 119 -5.07 1.36 12.33
C ASP A 119 -5.76 0.81 11.08
N LYS A 120 -6.13 1.65 10.11
CA LYS A 120 -6.70 1.22 8.82
C LYS A 120 -5.75 0.31 8.05
N ILE A 121 -4.46 0.66 7.96
CA ILE A 121 -3.46 -0.22 7.34
C ILE A 121 -3.30 -1.51 8.15
N GLY A 122 -3.38 -1.44 9.49
CA GLY A 122 -3.40 -2.62 10.35
C GLY A 122 -4.53 -3.58 9.99
N VAL A 123 -5.76 -3.06 9.87
CA VAL A 123 -6.93 -3.84 9.43
C VAL A 123 -6.72 -4.41 8.04
N PHE A 124 -6.21 -3.63 7.09
CA PHE A 124 -5.88 -4.10 5.74
C PHE A 124 -4.94 -5.31 5.78
N ILE A 125 -3.83 -5.22 6.53
CA ILE A 125 -2.86 -6.31 6.70
C ILE A 125 -3.56 -7.53 7.33
N THR A 126 -4.36 -7.35 8.38
CA THR A 126 -5.04 -8.46 9.07
C THR A 126 -6.02 -9.18 8.16
N VAL A 127 -6.85 -8.46 7.41
CA VAL A 127 -7.81 -9.03 6.46
C VAL A 127 -7.06 -9.82 5.39
N TYR A 128 -6.04 -9.22 4.79
CA TYR A 128 -5.28 -9.86 3.71
C TYR A 128 -4.52 -11.10 4.18
N THR A 129 -3.87 -11.02 5.34
CA THR A 129 -3.17 -12.16 5.94
C THR A 129 -4.15 -13.29 6.25
N SER A 130 -5.30 -12.96 6.83
CA SER A 130 -6.32 -13.94 7.21
C SER A 130 -6.87 -14.68 6.00
N ILE A 131 -7.18 -13.96 4.90
CA ILE A 131 -7.67 -14.62 3.68
C ILE A 131 -6.61 -15.48 3.03
N ALA A 132 -5.36 -15.00 2.94
CA ALA A 132 -4.25 -15.75 2.37
C ALA A 132 -3.93 -17.03 3.17
N GLU A 133 -3.90 -16.96 4.50
CA GLU A 133 -3.67 -18.13 5.35
C GLU A 133 -4.79 -19.16 5.20
N ASN A 134 -6.04 -18.71 5.13
CA ASN A 134 -7.21 -19.58 4.99
C ASN A 134 -7.32 -20.23 3.62
N THR A 135 -6.78 -19.60 2.56
CA THR A 135 -6.80 -20.17 1.21
C THR A 135 -5.58 -21.03 0.92
N ILE A 136 -4.38 -20.58 1.30
CA ILE A 136 -3.12 -21.23 0.92
C ILE A 136 -2.68 -22.26 1.97
N THR A 137 -2.57 -21.83 3.22
CA THR A 137 -1.86 -22.59 4.26
C THR A 137 -2.75 -23.67 4.89
N GLN A 138 -4.06 -23.43 4.91
CA GLN A 138 -5.05 -24.31 5.52
C GLN A 138 -6.14 -24.68 4.53
N SER A 139 -5.78 -25.05 3.30
CA SER A 139 -6.73 -25.34 2.21
C SER A 139 -7.71 -26.48 2.53
N ASP A 140 -7.36 -27.35 3.47
CA ASP A 140 -8.08 -28.58 3.84
C ASP A 140 -9.01 -28.45 5.07
N LYS A 141 -9.01 -27.32 5.79
CA LYS A 141 -9.79 -27.15 7.04
C LYS A 141 -10.57 -25.84 7.09
N LEU A 142 -11.80 -25.90 7.63
CA LEU A 142 -12.55 -24.70 8.01
C LEU A 142 -11.94 -24.11 9.29
N HIS A 143 -11.48 -22.87 9.23
CA HIS A 143 -10.93 -22.17 10.40
C HIS A 143 -11.90 -21.08 10.87
N TYR A 144 -11.95 -20.85 12.19
CA TYR A 144 -12.61 -19.68 12.74
C TYR A 144 -11.82 -18.43 12.36
N LEU A 145 -12.46 -17.53 11.63
CA LEU A 145 -11.94 -16.24 11.24
C LEU A 145 -12.21 -15.21 12.33
N SER A 146 -11.36 -14.18 12.40
CA SER A 146 -11.63 -12.95 13.16
C SER A 146 -12.83 -12.16 12.63
N PHE A 147 -13.35 -12.55 11.47
CA PHE A 147 -14.45 -11.90 10.76
C PHE A 147 -15.59 -12.91 10.54
N LYS A 148 -16.84 -12.45 10.57
CA LYS A 148 -18.02 -13.29 10.31
C LYS A 148 -18.03 -13.83 8.87
N SER A 149 -17.52 -13.04 7.92
CA SER A 149 -17.32 -13.36 6.51
C SER A 149 -16.21 -12.48 5.96
N PHE A 150 -15.51 -12.93 4.90
CA PHE A 150 -14.55 -12.06 4.21
C PHE A 150 -15.28 -10.92 3.47
N PRO A 151 -14.69 -9.71 3.45
CA PRO A 151 -15.28 -8.59 2.73
C PRO A 151 -15.34 -8.91 1.24
N GLN A 152 -16.46 -8.53 0.63
CA GLN A 152 -16.65 -8.67 -0.80
C GLN A 152 -15.64 -7.80 -1.55
N SER A 153 -15.30 -8.16 -2.79
CA SER A 153 -14.25 -7.45 -3.54
C SER A 153 -14.54 -5.96 -3.73
N TRP A 154 -15.82 -5.56 -3.83
CA TRP A 154 -16.19 -4.14 -3.92
C TRP A 154 -15.99 -3.42 -2.58
N GLU A 155 -16.38 -4.02 -1.45
CA GLU A 155 -16.17 -3.45 -0.11
C GLU A 155 -14.68 -3.30 0.19
N PHE A 156 -13.90 -4.31 -0.18
CA PHE A 156 -12.45 -4.27 -0.04
C PHE A 156 -11.81 -3.24 -0.98
N SER A 157 -12.34 -3.08 -2.20
CA SER A 157 -11.91 -2.06 -3.16
C SER A 157 -12.12 -0.65 -2.64
N ASP A 158 -13.32 -0.36 -2.12
CA ASP A 158 -13.65 0.96 -1.59
C ASP A 158 -12.78 1.28 -0.36
N PHE A 159 -12.62 0.33 0.56
CA PHE A 159 -11.73 0.47 1.70
C PHE A 159 -10.27 0.69 1.30
N THR A 160 -9.77 -0.08 0.33
CA THR A 160 -8.40 0.07 -0.19
C THR A 160 -8.21 1.44 -0.85
N ARG A 161 -9.21 1.92 -1.60
CA ARG A 161 -9.14 3.20 -2.28
C ARG A 161 -9.10 4.35 -1.30
N GLU A 162 -9.98 4.32 -0.30
CA GLU A 162 -9.97 5.28 0.81
C GLU A 162 -8.59 5.31 1.48
N LEU A 163 -8.04 4.14 1.77
CA LEU A 163 -6.72 4.00 2.36
C LEU A 163 -5.61 4.59 1.47
N GLN A 164 -5.62 4.31 0.16
CA GLN A 164 -4.65 4.86 -0.78
C GLN A 164 -4.74 6.38 -0.88
N ASN A 165 -5.96 6.95 -0.92
CA ASN A 165 -6.16 8.39 -0.92
C ASN A 165 -5.62 9.03 0.37
N GLU A 166 -5.88 8.45 1.53
CA GLU A 166 -5.35 8.97 2.80
C GLU A 166 -3.81 8.94 2.87
N ILE A 167 -3.17 7.92 2.30
CA ILE A 167 -1.71 7.87 2.19
C ILE A 167 -1.19 8.98 1.25
N ILE A 168 -1.83 9.20 0.11
CA ILE A 168 -1.48 10.29 -0.82
C ILE A 168 -1.62 11.66 -0.15
N GLU A 169 -2.71 11.88 0.59
CA GLU A 169 -2.91 13.11 1.35
C GLU A 169 -1.81 13.30 2.41
N GLU A 170 -1.36 12.23 3.06
CA GLU A 170 -0.27 12.27 4.05
C GLU A 170 1.07 12.69 3.44
N MET A 171 1.31 12.43 2.15
CA MET A 171 2.52 12.87 1.44
C MET A 171 2.57 14.39 1.24
N LYS A 172 1.41 15.09 1.28
CA LYS A 172 1.29 16.55 1.09
C LYS A 172 1.99 17.05 -0.17
N LEU A 173 1.78 16.35 -1.29
CA LEU A 173 2.34 16.70 -2.60
C LEU A 173 1.43 17.63 -3.42
N GLY A 174 0.30 18.06 -2.87
CA GLY A 174 -0.65 18.95 -3.55
C GLY A 174 -1.75 18.23 -4.34
N TYR A 175 -1.76 16.90 -4.33
CA TYR A 175 -2.83 16.07 -4.90
C TYR A 175 -3.94 15.83 -3.87
N LYS A 176 -5.21 15.86 -4.29
CA LYS A 176 -6.39 15.59 -3.44
C LYS A 176 -7.28 14.56 -4.12
N ASN A 177 -7.55 13.44 -3.46
CA ASN A 177 -8.54 12.42 -3.87
C ASN A 177 -8.54 12.08 -5.36
N ASN A 178 -7.37 11.72 -5.90
CA ASN A 178 -7.19 11.51 -7.33
C ASN A 178 -7.70 10.15 -7.85
N ILE A 179 -7.97 9.17 -6.98
CA ILE A 179 -8.34 7.82 -7.42
C ILE A 179 -9.84 7.75 -7.81
N GLU A 180 -10.66 8.73 -7.42
CA GLU A 180 -12.12 8.72 -7.67
C GLU A 180 -12.61 9.68 -8.76
N ASP A 181 -11.85 10.72 -9.10
CA ASP A 181 -12.34 11.72 -10.05
C ASP A 181 -12.55 11.06 -11.42
N LYS A 182 -13.84 10.93 -11.80
CA LYS A 182 -14.34 10.41 -13.09
C LYS A 182 -13.29 10.63 -14.16
N ASN A 183 -12.55 9.57 -14.46
CA ASN A 183 -11.47 9.67 -15.40
C ASN A 183 -12.11 9.96 -16.77
N ASN A 184 -12.01 11.20 -17.25
CA ASN A 184 -12.52 11.56 -18.57
C ASN A 184 -11.90 10.67 -19.67
N PHE A 185 -10.72 10.09 -19.40
CA PHE A 185 -10.10 9.11 -20.28
C PHE A 185 -10.74 7.72 -20.22
N GLU A 186 -11.47 7.33 -19.16
CA GLU A 186 -12.15 6.02 -19.15
C GLU A 186 -13.19 5.95 -20.27
N LYS A 187 -14.02 7.00 -20.40
CA LYS A 187 -14.97 7.12 -21.52
C LYS A 187 -14.25 7.17 -22.86
N MET A 188 -13.15 7.92 -22.96
CA MET A 188 -12.37 7.97 -24.21
C MET A 188 -11.72 6.63 -24.55
N PHE A 189 -11.27 5.88 -23.54
CA PHE A 189 -10.65 4.57 -23.69
C PHE A 189 -11.68 3.54 -24.16
N LYS A 190 -12.83 3.46 -23.49
CA LYS A 190 -13.93 2.58 -23.91
C LYS A 190 -14.35 2.85 -25.34
N LYS A 191 -14.53 4.14 -25.68
CA LYS A 191 -14.83 4.56 -27.06
C LYS A 191 -13.73 4.22 -28.07
N ARG A 192 -12.44 4.37 -27.72
CA ARG A 192 -11.31 4.07 -28.61
C ARG A 192 -11.22 2.58 -28.95
N TYR A 193 -11.56 1.72 -28.01
CA TYR A 193 -11.44 0.26 -28.15
C TYR A 193 -12.79 -0.45 -28.38
N ASN A 194 -13.88 0.30 -28.59
CA ASN A 194 -15.24 -0.23 -28.73
C ASN A 194 -15.65 -1.16 -27.58
N LEU A 195 -15.40 -0.73 -26.34
CA LEU A 195 -15.75 -1.43 -25.11
C LEU A 195 -17.00 -0.85 -24.42
N ASP A 196 -17.75 0.00 -25.14
CA ASP A 196 -19.02 0.59 -24.69
C ASP A 196 -20.19 -0.40 -24.85
#